data_AF-A0A7S2JWY3-F1
#
_entry.id   AF-A0A7S2JWY3-F1
#
_cell.length_a   1.000
_cell.length_b   1.000
_cell.length_c   1.000
_cell.angle_alpha   90.00
_cell.angle_beta   90.00
_cell.angle_gamma   90.00
#
_symmetry.space_group_name_H-M   'P 1'
#
loop_
_entity.id
_entity.type
_entity.pdbx_description
1 polymer ?
#
loop_
_entity_poly.entity_id
_entity_poly.type
_entity_poly.pdbx_seq_one_letter_code
_entity_poly.pdbx_strand_id
1 'polypeptide(L)'
;MSSTSSNQQTALYCTMAALTTAIATYHITKTLTKKQEQERALKQANALSMEKANKTKSQIDKGLPPGTLTEAMKIDQVYLWELEDLKHRFPSTGEGIENVMQVHLPTTQAARRAALKASMATRKNNKAKAGTPYNKVIGEKDAIIADPVRKPNGTTVSRAYIRAGPREKLHFNPREVRAAIVTCGGLCPGLNNVVRSLTNALFHLYGARKVTGIAGGYKGFYDPEYPPIDLTPEVVEFIHHQGGTFLSSSRGGFDL
;
A
#
# COMPACT_ATOMS: atom_id res chain seq x y z
N MET A 1 67.24 -29.71 43.03
CA MET A 1 66.06 -30.43 42.49
C MET A 1 65.02 -29.41 41.98
N SER A 2 65.39 -28.55 41.03
CA SER A 2 64.59 -27.37 40.61
C SER A 2 64.35 -27.28 39.10
N SER A 3 64.70 -28.31 38.32
CA SER A 3 64.56 -28.33 36.86
C SER A 3 63.26 -28.99 36.35
N THR A 4 62.48 -29.62 37.22
CA THR A 4 61.23 -30.34 36.83
C THR A 4 59.96 -29.48 36.85
N SER A 5 59.92 -28.37 37.62
CA SER A 5 58.71 -27.52 37.70
C SER A 5 58.54 -26.57 36.50
N SER A 6 59.64 -26.11 35.91
CA SER A 6 59.65 -25.22 34.73
C SER A 6 59.06 -25.89 33.48
N ASN A 7 59.43 -27.15 33.21
CA ASN A 7 58.93 -27.90 32.06
C ASN A 7 57.45 -28.29 32.21
N GLN A 8 56.98 -28.58 33.43
CA GLN A 8 55.56 -28.86 33.66
C GLN A 8 54.68 -27.62 33.49
N GLN A 9 55.13 -26.44 33.94
CA GLN A 9 54.41 -25.19 33.69
C GLN A 9 54.35 -24.85 32.20
N THR A 10 55.47 -24.99 31.48
CA THR A 10 55.53 -24.74 30.03
C THR A 10 54.61 -25.67 29.24
N ALA A 11 54.57 -26.96 29.60
CA ALA A 11 53.64 -27.93 28.99
C ALA A 11 52.16 -27.57 29.26
N LEU A 12 51.84 -27.10 30.47
CA LEU A 12 50.49 -26.68 30.85
C LEU A 12 50.05 -25.42 30.08
N TYR A 13 50.94 -24.45 29.87
CA TYR A 13 50.65 -23.28 29.04
C TYR A 13 50.44 -23.65 27.57
N CYS A 14 51.23 -24.57 27.03
CA CYS A 14 51.04 -25.08 25.67
C CYS A 14 49.71 -25.81 25.48
N THR A 15 49.27 -26.63 26.44
CA THR A 15 47.97 -27.34 26.34
C THR A 15 46.79 -26.39 26.49
N MET A 16 46.87 -25.40 27.38
CA MET A 16 45.85 -24.36 27.52
C MET A 16 45.77 -23.44 26.30
N ALA A 17 46.91 -23.09 25.71
CA ALA A 17 46.97 -22.32 24.46
C ALA A 17 46.39 -23.10 23.27
N ALA A 18 46.67 -24.41 23.17
CA ALA A 18 46.10 -25.29 22.15
C ALA A 18 44.58 -25.46 22.30
N LEU A 19 44.09 -25.59 23.55
CA LEU A 19 42.66 -25.72 23.82
C LEU A 19 41.88 -24.44 23.48
N THR A 20 42.43 -23.27 23.86
CA THR A 20 41.80 -21.97 23.57
C THR A 20 41.78 -21.66 22.08
N THR A 21 42.86 -21.96 21.34
CA THR A 21 42.89 -21.79 19.88
C THR A 21 41.93 -22.77 19.17
N ALA A 22 41.81 -24.02 19.62
CA ALA A 22 40.86 -24.98 19.07
C ALA A 22 39.40 -24.55 19.27
N ILE A 23 39.05 -24.09 20.47
CA ILE A 23 37.69 -23.60 20.80
C ILE A 23 37.37 -22.35 19.96
N ALA A 24 38.29 -21.38 19.89
CA ALA A 24 38.10 -20.17 19.08
C ALA A 24 37.89 -20.51 17.59
N THR A 25 38.73 -21.41 17.04
CA THR A 25 38.63 -21.85 15.64
C THR A 25 37.31 -22.59 15.37
N TYR A 26 36.83 -23.40 16.31
CA TYR A 26 35.53 -24.08 16.21
C TYR A 26 34.36 -23.08 16.18
N HIS A 27 34.35 -22.08 17.05
CA HIS A 27 33.28 -21.07 17.07
C HIS A 27 33.30 -20.18 15.81
N ILE A 28 34.48 -19.80 15.32
CA ILE A 28 34.63 -19.02 14.08
C ILE A 28 34.15 -19.84 12.88
N THR A 29 34.58 -21.09 12.75
CA THR A 29 34.14 -21.96 11.63
C THR A 29 32.64 -22.22 11.67
N LYS A 30 32.06 -22.47 12.85
CA LYS A 30 30.61 -22.67 13.03
C LYS A 30 29.76 -21.44 12.71
N THR A 31 30.28 -20.23 12.98
CA THR A 31 29.58 -18.98 12.63
C THR A 31 29.69 -18.67 11.15
N LEU A 32 30.85 -18.95 10.54
CA LEU A 32 31.05 -18.82 9.09
C LEU A 32 30.18 -19.78 8.29
N THR A 33 30.06 -21.06 8.70
CA THR A 33 29.20 -22.04 8.00
C THR A 33 27.73 -21.65 8.05
N LYS A 34 27.22 -21.23 9.22
CA LYS A 34 25.84 -20.71 9.35
C LYS A 34 25.58 -19.50 8.46
N LYS A 35 26.54 -18.57 8.39
CA LYS A 35 26.43 -17.39 7.52
C LYS A 35 26.40 -17.78 6.04
N GLN A 36 27.26 -18.73 5.63
CA GLN A 36 27.27 -19.27 4.27
C GLN A 36 25.97 -20.00 3.91
N GLU A 37 25.40 -20.78 4.83
CA GLU A 37 24.11 -21.45 4.65
C GLU A 37 22.96 -20.44 4.47
N GLN A 38 22.93 -19.39 5.29
CA GLN A 38 21.95 -18.30 5.15
C GLN A 38 22.08 -17.56 3.81
N GLU A 39 23.30 -17.27 3.36
CA GLU A 39 23.53 -16.64 2.06
C GLU A 39 23.10 -17.55 0.90
N ARG A 40 23.33 -18.87 0.99
CA ARG A 40 22.86 -19.84 -0.01
C ARG A 40 21.33 -19.92 -0.04
N ALA A 41 20.68 -19.98 1.13
CA ALA A 41 19.23 -19.98 1.24
C ALA A 41 18.61 -18.70 0.67
N LEU A 42 19.21 -17.54 0.96
CA LEU A 42 18.78 -16.25 0.41
C LEU A 42 18.93 -16.20 -1.12
N LYS A 43 20.05 -16.70 -1.66
CA LYS A 43 20.26 -16.80 -3.12
C LYS A 43 19.23 -17.71 -3.79
N GLN A 44 18.92 -18.86 -3.17
CA GLN A 44 17.91 -19.79 -3.68
C GLN A 44 16.50 -19.18 -3.63
N ALA A 45 16.13 -18.51 -2.54
CA ALA A 45 14.85 -17.81 -2.42
C ALA A 45 14.70 -16.70 -3.48
N ASN A 46 15.77 -15.92 -3.70
CA ASN A 46 15.80 -14.88 -4.72
C ASN A 46 15.67 -15.48 -6.14
N ALA A 47 16.38 -16.57 -6.43
CA ALA A 47 16.29 -17.26 -7.73
C ALA A 47 14.87 -17.79 -8.00
N LEU A 48 14.24 -18.43 -7.01
CA LEU A 48 12.85 -18.90 -7.12
C LEU A 48 11.86 -17.75 -7.30
N SER A 49 12.08 -16.63 -6.62
CA SER A 49 11.23 -15.44 -6.77
C SER A 49 11.34 -14.83 -8.17
N MET A 50 12.55 -14.80 -8.74
CA MET A 50 12.81 -14.33 -10.11
C MET A 50 12.22 -15.29 -11.15
N GLU A 51 12.29 -16.60 -10.92
CA GLU A 51 11.66 -17.59 -11.81
C GLU A 51 10.13 -17.44 -11.81
N LYS A 52 9.52 -17.26 -10.63
CA LYS A 52 8.09 -16.96 -10.51
C LYS A 52 7.74 -15.65 -11.23
N ALA A 53 8.53 -14.59 -11.04
CA ALA A 53 8.32 -13.31 -11.71
C ALA A 53 8.44 -13.44 -13.24
N ASN A 54 9.40 -14.22 -13.74
CA ASN A 54 9.58 -14.49 -15.17
C ASN A 54 8.43 -15.34 -15.74
N LYS A 55 7.94 -16.34 -15.01
CA LYS A 55 6.74 -17.11 -15.39
C LYS A 55 5.52 -16.20 -15.46
N THR A 56 5.28 -15.37 -14.46
CA THR A 56 4.18 -14.39 -14.45
C THR A 56 4.32 -13.38 -15.60
N LYS A 57 5.53 -12.88 -15.86
CA LYS A 57 5.80 -11.97 -16.98
C LYS A 57 5.56 -12.63 -18.33
N SER A 58 5.98 -13.88 -18.51
CA SER A 58 5.69 -14.64 -19.74
C SER A 58 4.19 -14.97 -19.90
N GLN A 59 3.44 -15.13 -18.82
CA GLN A 59 1.97 -15.24 -18.86
C GLN A 59 1.29 -13.91 -19.21
N ILE A 60 1.83 -12.79 -18.76
CA ILE A 60 1.36 -11.45 -19.12
C ILE A 60 1.67 -11.15 -20.59
N ASP A 61 2.87 -11.48 -21.07
CA ASP A 61 3.31 -11.26 -22.46
C ASP A 61 2.57 -12.16 -23.46
N LYS A 62 2.14 -13.36 -23.03
CA LYS A 62 1.24 -14.22 -23.82
C LYS A 62 -0.21 -13.74 -23.85
N GLY A 63 -0.53 -12.70 -23.08
CA GLY A 63 -1.89 -12.33 -22.70
C GLY A 63 -2.48 -13.39 -21.77
N LEU A 64 -3.16 -12.95 -20.70
CA LEU A 64 -4.19 -13.83 -20.13
C LEU A 64 -5.15 -14.13 -21.29
N PRO A 65 -5.54 -15.40 -21.51
CA PRO A 65 -6.61 -15.66 -22.45
C PRO A 65 -7.78 -14.75 -22.01
N PRO A 66 -8.29 -13.86 -22.89
CA PRO A 66 -9.54 -13.20 -22.59
C PRO A 66 -10.49 -14.33 -22.22
N GLY A 67 -11.15 -14.24 -21.06
CA GLY A 67 -12.06 -15.29 -20.63
C GLY A 67 -13.10 -15.48 -21.73
N THR A 68 -12.89 -16.47 -22.59
CA THR A 68 -13.82 -16.77 -23.67
C THR A 68 -15.04 -17.36 -22.98
N LEU A 69 -16.21 -16.76 -23.18
CA LEU A 69 -17.45 -17.44 -22.80
C LEU A 69 -17.41 -18.83 -23.46
N THR A 70 -17.43 -19.88 -22.65
CA THR A 70 -17.62 -21.22 -23.17
C THR A 70 -18.98 -21.26 -23.85
N GLU A 71 -19.11 -22.01 -24.95
CA GLU A 71 -20.39 -22.14 -25.69
C GLU A 71 -21.56 -22.61 -24.79
N ALA A 72 -21.24 -23.20 -23.63
CA ALA A 72 -22.18 -23.63 -22.61
C ALA A 72 -22.79 -22.50 -21.75
N MET A 73 -22.23 -21.28 -21.78
CA MET A 73 -22.69 -20.16 -20.95
C MET A 73 -23.16 -19.02 -21.86
N LYS A 74 -24.46 -18.76 -21.84
CA LYS A 74 -25.08 -17.65 -22.58
C LYS A 74 -25.58 -16.62 -21.57
N ILE A 75 -25.22 -15.36 -21.77
CA ILE A 75 -25.86 -14.25 -21.06
C ILE A 75 -27.16 -13.98 -21.79
N ASP A 76 -28.29 -14.24 -21.12
CA ASP A 76 -29.61 -14.02 -21.69
C ASP A 76 -30.02 -12.54 -21.53
N GLN A 77 -29.95 -12.03 -20.30
CA GLN A 77 -30.34 -10.67 -19.96
C GLN A 77 -29.41 -10.04 -18.92
N VAL A 78 -29.24 -8.73 -18.99
CA VAL A 78 -28.48 -7.93 -18.02
C VAL A 78 -29.40 -6.87 -17.45
N TYR A 79 -29.65 -6.95 -16.14
CA TYR A 79 -30.39 -5.95 -15.39
C TYR A 79 -29.42 -4.98 -14.74
N LEU A 80 -29.43 -3.72 -15.17
CA LEU A 80 -28.60 -2.67 -14.59
C LEU A 80 -29.43 -1.92 -13.55
N TRP A 81 -28.96 -1.92 -12.30
CA TRP A 81 -29.51 -1.05 -11.26
C TRP A 81 -28.63 0.19 -11.16
N GLU A 82 -29.21 1.37 -11.35
CA GLU A 82 -28.50 2.63 -11.21
C GLU A 82 -28.30 2.95 -9.73
N LEU A 83 -27.05 2.97 -9.28
CA LEU A 83 -26.69 3.45 -7.95
C LEU A 83 -26.78 4.96 -7.94
N GLU A 84 -27.37 5.53 -6.90
CA GLU A 84 -27.40 6.99 -6.70
C GLU A 84 -25.95 7.52 -6.66
N ASP A 85 -25.56 8.24 -7.71
CA ASP A 85 -24.27 8.90 -7.83
C ASP A 85 -24.39 10.37 -7.43
N LEU A 86 -23.38 10.88 -6.70
CA LEU A 86 -23.27 12.30 -6.35
C LEU A 86 -23.29 13.20 -7.59
N LYS A 87 -22.90 12.67 -8.76
CA LYS A 87 -22.95 13.40 -10.04
C LYS A 87 -24.34 13.91 -10.42
N HIS A 88 -25.40 13.21 -10.02
CA HIS A 88 -26.77 13.65 -10.31
C HIS A 88 -27.20 14.84 -9.44
N ARG A 89 -26.57 14.98 -8.27
CA ARG A 89 -26.94 15.96 -7.25
C ARG A 89 -26.03 17.19 -7.26
N PHE A 90 -24.80 17.05 -7.77
CA PHE A 90 -23.80 18.12 -7.80
C PHE A 90 -23.26 18.33 -9.22
N PRO A 91 -23.24 19.58 -9.71
CA PRO A 91 -22.69 19.88 -11.03
C PRO A 91 -21.22 19.50 -11.12
N SER A 92 -20.78 19.09 -12.31
CA SER A 92 -19.38 18.78 -12.57
C SER A 92 -18.56 20.07 -12.54
N THR A 93 -17.47 20.07 -11.79
CA THR A 93 -16.42 21.11 -11.88
C THR A 93 -15.18 20.59 -12.57
N GLY A 94 -15.14 19.29 -12.90
CA GLY A 94 -14.01 18.60 -13.49
C GLY A 94 -14.17 18.21 -14.96
N GLU A 95 -15.11 18.80 -15.69
CA GLU A 95 -15.32 18.46 -17.11
C GLU A 95 -14.03 18.61 -17.92
N GLY A 96 -13.66 17.54 -18.62
CA GLY A 96 -12.42 17.49 -19.42
C GLY A 96 -11.12 17.33 -18.61
N ILE A 97 -11.18 17.21 -17.28
CA ILE A 97 -9.99 16.94 -16.46
C ILE A 97 -9.66 15.45 -16.49
N GLU A 98 -8.52 15.14 -17.11
CA GLU A 98 -7.91 13.81 -17.05
C GLU A 98 -7.30 13.55 -15.66
N ASN A 99 -7.57 12.36 -15.14
CA ASN A 99 -7.07 11.93 -13.86
C ASN A 99 -5.62 11.42 -13.98
N VAL A 100 -4.67 12.28 -13.62
CA VAL A 100 -3.24 11.96 -13.54
C VAL A 100 -2.72 12.20 -12.13
N MET A 101 -1.88 11.28 -11.62
CA MET A 101 -1.34 11.40 -10.26
C MET A 101 -0.38 12.58 -10.17
N GLN A 102 -0.72 13.57 -9.35
CA GLN A 102 0.11 14.75 -9.11
C GLN A 102 1.18 14.49 -8.05
N VAL A 103 2.11 13.57 -8.31
CA VAL A 103 3.13 13.19 -7.32
C VAL A 103 3.97 14.42 -6.92
N HIS A 104 3.64 15.03 -5.79
CA HIS A 104 4.42 16.09 -5.15
C HIS A 104 5.46 15.41 -4.26
N LEU A 105 6.68 15.25 -4.76
CA LEU A 105 7.81 14.76 -3.97
C LEU A 105 8.13 15.76 -2.84
N PRO A 106 8.39 15.30 -1.61
CA PRO A 106 8.77 16.19 -0.53
C PRO A 106 10.06 16.95 -0.88
N THR A 107 10.03 18.26 -0.67
CA THR A 107 11.06 19.22 -1.11
C THR A 107 12.41 19.07 -0.37
N THR A 108 12.50 18.23 0.66
CA THR A 108 13.72 18.06 1.44
C THR A 108 14.85 17.48 0.58
N GLN A 109 15.95 18.23 0.49
CA GLN A 109 17.08 17.99 -0.41
C GLN A 109 17.73 16.60 -0.22
N ALA A 110 17.62 16.03 0.99
CA ALA A 110 18.12 14.70 1.34
C ALA A 110 17.27 13.56 0.76
N ALA A 111 15.93 13.62 0.89
CA ALA A 111 15.02 12.63 0.30
C ALA A 111 15.07 12.66 -1.24
N ARG A 112 15.25 13.86 -1.80
CA ARG A 112 15.45 14.09 -3.24
C ARG A 112 16.68 13.36 -3.75
N ARG A 113 17.84 13.39 -3.07
CA ARG A 113 19.05 12.69 -3.52
C ARG A 113 18.90 11.16 -3.54
N ALA A 114 18.24 10.58 -2.55
CA ALA A 114 18.03 9.13 -2.47
C ALA A 114 17.05 8.64 -3.55
N ALA A 115 15.92 9.32 -3.73
CA ALA A 115 14.92 8.96 -4.73
C ALA A 115 15.38 9.26 -6.18
N LEU A 116 16.12 10.35 -6.39
CA LEU A 116 16.65 10.75 -7.70
C LEU A 116 17.75 9.79 -8.17
N LYS A 117 18.63 9.30 -7.27
CA LYS A 117 19.65 8.31 -7.64
C LYS A 117 19.03 6.97 -8.05
N ALA A 118 17.90 6.60 -7.45
CA ALA A 118 17.14 5.40 -7.81
C ALA A 118 16.36 5.55 -9.13
N SER A 119 15.88 6.75 -9.48
CA SER A 119 15.08 6.97 -10.69
C SER A 119 15.87 7.43 -11.93
N MET A 120 17.03 8.08 -11.75
CA MET A 120 17.88 8.59 -12.86
C MET A 120 18.53 7.48 -13.70
N ALA A 121 18.55 6.24 -13.22
CA ALA A 121 19.02 5.11 -14.01
C ALA A 121 18.06 4.72 -15.16
N THR A 122 16.82 5.26 -15.22
CA THR A 122 15.80 4.69 -16.12
C THR A 122 15.08 5.67 -17.05
N ARG A 123 15.19 7.00 -16.93
CA ARG A 123 14.41 7.91 -17.81
C ARG A 123 15.17 9.16 -18.23
N LYS A 124 15.84 9.08 -19.38
CA LYS A 124 16.06 10.24 -20.27
C LYS A 124 14.77 10.44 -21.09
N ASN A 125 14.36 11.72 -21.24
CA ASN A 125 13.25 12.26 -22.04
C ASN A 125 11.83 12.25 -21.43
N ASN A 126 11.41 13.40 -20.88
CA ASN A 126 10.46 14.34 -21.50
C ASN A 126 9.70 15.21 -20.46
N LYS A 127 9.61 16.51 -20.78
CA LYS A 127 8.74 17.58 -20.25
C LYS A 127 8.17 17.39 -18.83
N ALA A 128 8.80 18.09 -17.88
CA ALA A 128 8.29 18.33 -16.54
C ALA A 128 7.00 19.18 -16.57
N LYS A 129 5.82 18.55 -16.71
CA LYS A 129 4.51 19.11 -16.29
C LYS A 129 3.28 18.18 -16.44
N ALA A 130 3.42 16.91 -16.84
CA ALA A 130 2.29 15.98 -16.86
C ALA A 130 2.40 15.01 -15.67
N GLY A 131 1.33 14.82 -14.91
CA GLY A 131 1.30 13.89 -13.77
C GLY A 131 1.62 12.45 -14.19
N THR A 132 1.81 11.56 -13.21
CA THR A 132 2.09 10.16 -13.48
C THR A 132 0.78 9.43 -13.81
N PRO A 133 0.65 8.75 -14.97
CA PRO A 133 -0.55 7.98 -15.29
C PRO A 133 -0.70 6.78 -14.36
N TYR A 134 -1.95 6.35 -14.13
CA TYR A 134 -2.24 5.13 -13.39
C TYR A 134 -1.83 3.89 -14.19
N ASN A 135 -1.37 2.84 -13.50
CA ASN A 135 -1.07 1.55 -14.14
C ASN A 135 -2.30 0.91 -14.79
N LYS A 136 -3.48 1.15 -14.21
CA LYS A 136 -4.77 0.70 -14.73
C LYS A 136 -5.86 1.68 -14.29
N VAL A 137 -6.57 2.24 -15.27
CA VAL A 137 -7.83 2.93 -15.06
C VAL A 137 -8.98 1.93 -15.17
N ILE A 138 -10.07 2.19 -14.45
CA ILE A 138 -11.24 1.34 -14.41
C ILE A 138 -12.36 2.04 -15.19
N GLY A 139 -13.00 1.32 -16.11
CA GLY A 139 -14.10 1.82 -16.91
C GLY A 139 -15.39 2.00 -16.10
N GLU A 140 -16.36 2.74 -16.66
CA GLU A 140 -17.66 2.96 -16.01
C GLU A 140 -18.48 1.68 -15.85
N LYS A 141 -18.32 0.75 -16.80
CA LYS A 141 -19.04 -0.54 -16.84
C LYS A 141 -18.20 -1.72 -16.34
N ASP A 142 -17.01 -1.46 -15.81
CA ASP A 142 -16.17 -2.51 -15.24
C ASP A 142 -16.81 -3.03 -13.96
N ALA A 143 -17.10 -4.33 -13.93
CA ALA A 143 -17.75 -4.98 -12.79
C ALA A 143 -17.01 -6.24 -12.33
N ILE A 144 -17.24 -6.64 -11.08
CA ILE A 144 -16.76 -7.87 -10.48
C ILE A 144 -17.96 -8.75 -10.16
N ILE A 145 -17.93 -10.00 -10.65
CA ILE A 145 -18.99 -10.99 -10.39
C ILE A 145 -18.89 -11.46 -8.94
N ALA A 146 -20.00 -11.40 -8.22
CA ALA A 146 -20.11 -11.83 -6.81
C ALA A 146 -20.08 -13.35 -6.66
N ASP A 147 -20.67 -14.05 -7.64
CA ASP A 147 -20.90 -15.49 -7.61
C ASP A 147 -20.12 -16.18 -8.77
N PRO A 148 -18.77 -16.19 -8.75
CA PRO A 148 -17.97 -16.65 -9.89
C PRO A 148 -18.02 -18.16 -10.12
N VAL A 149 -18.43 -18.93 -9.11
CA VAL A 149 -18.50 -20.40 -9.19
C VAL A 149 -19.91 -20.84 -9.55
N ARG A 150 -20.03 -21.60 -10.66
CA ARG A 150 -21.30 -22.22 -11.07
C ARG A 150 -21.32 -23.70 -10.74
N LYS A 151 -22.44 -24.17 -10.19
CA LYS A 151 -22.70 -25.60 -9.91
C LYS A 151 -23.81 -26.10 -10.85
N PRO A 152 -23.79 -27.38 -11.26
CA PRO A 152 -24.94 -28.00 -11.94
C PRO A 152 -26.21 -27.80 -11.10
N ASN A 153 -27.33 -27.45 -11.74
CA ASN A 153 -28.61 -27.14 -11.12
C ASN A 153 -28.61 -25.95 -10.13
N GLY A 154 -27.58 -25.10 -10.15
CA GLY A 154 -27.53 -23.88 -9.35
C GLY A 154 -28.37 -22.73 -9.91
N THR A 155 -28.47 -21.64 -9.16
CA THR A 155 -29.11 -20.41 -9.64
C THR A 155 -28.43 -19.93 -10.93
N THR A 156 -29.22 -19.49 -11.90
CA THR A 156 -28.73 -19.01 -13.22
C THR A 156 -28.40 -17.52 -13.20
N VAL A 157 -28.96 -16.77 -12.25
CA VAL A 157 -28.67 -15.35 -12.04
C VAL A 157 -27.26 -15.18 -11.45
N SER A 158 -26.53 -14.16 -11.89
CA SER A 158 -25.28 -13.70 -11.25
C SER A 158 -25.43 -12.25 -10.85
N ARG A 159 -24.89 -11.91 -9.69
CA ARG A 159 -24.74 -10.51 -9.27
C ARG A 159 -23.36 -10.01 -9.65
N ALA A 160 -23.28 -8.75 -10.02
CA ALA A 160 -22.02 -8.08 -10.26
C ALA A 160 -22.02 -6.70 -9.60
N TYR A 161 -20.86 -6.28 -9.09
CA TYR A 161 -20.67 -4.98 -8.44
C TYR A 161 -19.71 -4.13 -9.25
N ILE A 162 -19.97 -2.82 -9.33
CA ILE A 162 -19.08 -1.88 -10.00
C ILE A 162 -17.70 -1.92 -9.34
N ARG A 163 -16.66 -2.01 -10.18
CA ARG A 163 -15.28 -2.10 -9.70
C ARG A 163 -14.80 -0.73 -9.23
N ALA A 164 -14.37 -0.63 -7.97
CA ALA A 164 -13.70 0.57 -7.46
C ALA A 164 -12.31 0.74 -8.09
N GLY A 165 -11.89 1.99 -8.27
CA GLY A 165 -10.57 2.34 -8.80
C GLY A 165 -10.54 3.69 -9.50
N PRO A 166 -9.35 4.17 -9.89
CA PRO A 166 -9.20 5.45 -10.57
C PRO A 166 -9.94 5.44 -11.90
N ARG A 167 -10.72 6.49 -12.15
CA ARG A 167 -11.38 6.74 -13.44
C ARG A 167 -10.49 7.62 -14.30
N GLU A 168 -10.67 7.53 -15.62
CA GLU A 168 -9.93 8.37 -16.59
C GLU A 168 -10.26 9.85 -16.42
N LYS A 169 -11.52 10.18 -16.14
CA LYS A 169 -12.02 11.55 -15.96
C LYS A 169 -12.49 11.77 -14.53
N LEU A 170 -12.27 12.98 -14.02
CA LEU A 170 -12.74 13.40 -12.70
C LEU A 170 -14.04 14.20 -12.82
N HIS A 171 -14.94 14.02 -11.86
CA HIS A 171 -16.17 14.83 -11.78
C HIS A 171 -15.94 16.19 -11.11
N PHE A 172 -15.07 16.23 -10.11
CA PHE A 172 -14.72 17.45 -9.39
C PHE A 172 -13.29 17.88 -9.74
N ASN A 173 -13.09 19.19 -9.92
CA ASN A 173 -11.76 19.77 -9.99
C ASN A 173 -11.06 19.63 -8.63
N PRO A 174 -9.96 18.87 -8.51
CA PRO A 174 -9.31 18.64 -7.22
C PRO A 174 -8.88 19.92 -6.48
N ARG A 175 -8.63 21.02 -7.20
CA ARG A 175 -8.23 22.30 -6.60
C ARG A 175 -9.36 23.00 -5.86
N GLU A 176 -10.61 22.71 -6.22
CA GLU A 176 -11.81 23.31 -5.64
C GLU A 176 -12.43 22.41 -4.57
N VAL A 177 -12.08 21.12 -4.57
CA VAL A 177 -12.56 20.14 -3.59
C VAL A 177 -12.18 20.56 -2.16
N ARG A 178 -13.19 20.56 -1.29
CA ARG A 178 -13.04 20.64 0.17
C ARG A 178 -13.53 19.31 0.74
N ALA A 179 -12.59 18.49 1.20
CA ALA A 179 -12.91 17.16 1.72
C ALA A 179 -12.99 17.21 3.24
N ALA A 180 -14.04 16.63 3.82
CA ALA A 180 -14.16 16.39 5.25
C ALA A 180 -14.00 14.89 5.53
N ILE A 181 -13.19 14.54 6.54
CA ILE A 181 -13.00 13.16 7.02
C ILE A 181 -13.53 13.09 8.44
N VAL A 182 -14.42 12.15 8.72
CA VAL A 182 -14.99 11.93 10.05
C VAL A 182 -14.93 10.45 10.40
N THR A 183 -14.68 10.13 11.67
CA THR A 183 -14.78 8.76 12.19
C THR A 183 -15.90 8.68 13.22
N CYS A 184 -16.87 7.79 12.99
CA CYS A 184 -18.06 7.63 13.83
C CYS A 184 -18.18 6.20 14.36
N GLY A 185 -18.91 6.03 15.47
CA GLY A 185 -19.23 4.72 16.02
C GLY A 185 -18.13 4.13 16.92
N GLY A 186 -18.06 2.80 16.97
CA GLY A 186 -17.07 2.08 17.77
C GLY A 186 -15.66 2.15 17.18
N LEU A 187 -14.65 2.11 18.04
CA LEU A 187 -13.25 2.08 17.62
C LEU A 187 -12.88 0.70 17.05
N CYS A 188 -12.13 0.70 15.96
CA CYS A 188 -11.60 -0.50 15.31
C CYS A 188 -10.12 -0.25 14.98
N PRO A 189 -9.24 -1.27 15.07
CA PRO A 189 -7.86 -1.14 14.60
C PRO A 189 -7.81 -0.68 13.14
N GLY A 190 -6.99 0.33 12.86
CA GLY A 190 -6.75 0.80 11.49
C GLY A 190 -7.47 2.09 11.08
N LEU A 191 -8.31 2.69 11.92
CA LEU A 191 -8.96 3.98 11.61
C LEU A 191 -7.93 5.07 11.26
N ASN A 192 -6.84 5.16 12.01
CA ASN A 192 -5.75 6.09 11.72
C ASN A 192 -5.03 5.80 10.38
N ASN A 193 -4.93 4.53 9.98
CA ASN A 193 -4.40 4.18 8.65
C ASN A 193 -5.33 4.71 7.54
N VAL A 194 -6.64 4.62 7.73
CA VAL A 194 -7.63 5.14 6.77
C VAL A 194 -7.54 6.67 6.68
N VAL A 195 -7.57 7.39 7.81
CA VAL A 195 -7.46 8.86 7.84
C VAL A 195 -6.17 9.33 7.16
N ARG A 196 -5.03 8.71 7.50
CA ARG A 196 -3.73 9.01 6.87
C ARG A 196 -3.73 8.74 5.38
N SER A 197 -4.25 7.60 4.95
CA SER A 197 -4.24 7.19 3.53
C SER A 197 -5.14 8.07 2.68
N LEU A 198 -6.32 8.44 3.18
CA LEU A 198 -7.23 9.36 2.50
C LEU A 198 -6.61 10.75 2.37
N THR A 199 -6.05 11.29 3.45
CA THR A 199 -5.37 12.60 3.44
C THR A 199 -4.24 12.63 2.41
N ASN A 200 -3.38 11.60 2.42
CA ASN A 200 -2.28 11.50 1.47
C ASN A 200 -2.76 11.29 0.03
N ALA A 201 -3.82 10.52 -0.20
CA ALA A 201 -4.38 10.32 -1.54
C ALA A 201 -4.95 11.63 -2.10
N LEU A 202 -5.75 12.34 -1.31
CA LEU A 202 -6.31 13.64 -1.68
C LEU A 202 -5.20 14.65 -1.99
N PHE A 203 -4.18 14.72 -1.14
CA PHE A 203 -3.11 15.71 -1.27
C PHE A 203 -2.09 15.39 -2.37
N HIS A 204 -1.58 14.15 -2.42
CA HIS A 204 -0.49 13.76 -3.32
C HIS A 204 -0.96 13.13 -4.63
N LEU A 205 -2.12 12.45 -4.68
CA LEU A 205 -2.60 11.88 -5.94
C LEU A 205 -3.44 12.88 -6.70
N TYR A 206 -4.41 13.50 -6.02
CA TYR A 206 -5.36 14.41 -6.66
C TYR A 206 -4.94 15.88 -6.61
N GLY A 207 -4.10 16.28 -5.65
CA GLY A 207 -3.69 17.68 -5.50
C GLY A 207 -4.70 18.56 -4.75
N ALA A 208 -5.66 17.95 -4.03
CA ALA A 208 -6.57 18.67 -3.16
C ALA A 208 -5.81 19.26 -1.96
N ARG A 209 -6.09 20.53 -1.64
CA ARG A 209 -5.36 21.28 -0.60
C ARG A 209 -6.19 21.56 0.65
N LYS A 210 -7.50 21.35 0.60
CA LYS A 210 -8.43 21.62 1.70
C LYS A 210 -9.02 20.30 2.17
N VAL A 211 -8.33 19.67 3.12
CA VAL A 211 -8.78 18.43 3.77
C VAL A 211 -8.94 18.71 5.26
N THR A 212 -10.14 18.49 5.78
CA THR A 212 -10.52 18.83 7.15
C THR A 212 -10.94 17.55 7.88
N GLY A 213 -10.42 17.34 9.07
CA GLY A 213 -10.81 16.27 9.99
C GLY A 213 -11.87 16.78 10.95
N ILE A 214 -13.00 16.10 11.02
CA ILE A 214 -14.09 16.44 11.93
C ILE A 214 -13.95 15.61 13.20
N ALA A 215 -13.73 16.30 14.32
CA ALA A 215 -13.47 15.65 15.59
C ALA A 215 -14.77 15.18 16.27
N GLY A 216 -14.72 14.10 17.05
CA GLY A 216 -15.86 13.68 17.89
C GLY A 216 -17.04 13.08 17.11
N GLY A 217 -16.80 12.48 15.94
CA GLY A 217 -17.86 11.90 15.10
C GLY A 217 -18.80 12.95 14.53
N TYR A 218 -20.10 12.65 14.44
CA TYR A 218 -21.07 13.61 13.89
C TYR A 218 -21.25 14.87 14.75
N LYS A 219 -20.91 14.82 16.05
CA LYS A 219 -20.97 15.98 16.94
C LYS A 219 -20.08 17.13 16.48
N GLY A 220 -18.91 16.84 15.91
CA GLY A 220 -17.99 17.88 15.44
C GLY A 220 -18.49 18.74 14.28
N PHE A 221 -19.63 18.42 13.69
CA PHE A 221 -20.26 19.30 12.71
C PHE A 221 -21.05 20.46 13.35
N TYR A 222 -21.49 20.33 14.60
CA TYR A 222 -22.37 21.32 15.24
C TYR A 222 -21.93 21.72 16.64
N ASP A 223 -21.11 20.91 17.30
CA ASP A 223 -20.63 21.15 18.66
C ASP A 223 -19.30 21.92 18.62
N PRO A 224 -19.27 23.17 19.11
CA PRO A 224 -18.07 24.01 19.09
C PRO A 224 -16.94 23.47 19.98
N GLU A 225 -17.20 22.53 20.89
CA GLU A 225 -16.16 21.87 21.69
C GLU A 225 -15.23 20.98 20.84
N TYR A 226 -15.67 20.60 19.64
CA TYR A 226 -14.93 19.74 18.71
C TYR A 226 -14.53 20.50 17.44
N PRO A 227 -13.57 21.44 17.51
CA PRO A 227 -13.18 22.23 16.36
C PRO A 227 -12.60 21.34 15.24
N PRO A 228 -12.88 21.68 13.97
CA PRO A 228 -12.30 20.96 12.83
C PRO A 228 -10.78 21.12 12.81
N ILE A 229 -10.09 20.07 12.36
CA ILE A 229 -8.63 19.99 12.29
C ILE A 229 -8.20 20.00 10.83
N ASP A 230 -7.28 20.88 10.44
CA ASP A 230 -6.70 20.82 9.10
C ASP A 230 -5.78 19.60 8.97
N LEU A 231 -6.13 18.71 8.05
CA LEU A 231 -5.38 17.48 7.79
C LEU A 231 -4.38 17.72 6.66
N THR A 232 -3.09 17.72 7.03
CA THR A 232 -1.98 17.75 6.08
C THR A 232 -1.16 16.46 6.18
N PRO A 233 -0.36 16.09 5.15
CA PRO A 233 0.52 14.92 5.20
C PRO A 233 1.42 14.89 6.45
N GLU A 234 1.85 16.05 6.93
CA GLU A 234 2.67 16.22 8.12
C GLU A 234 1.89 15.90 9.40
N VAL A 235 0.66 16.42 9.52
CA VAL A 235 -0.22 16.16 10.67
C VAL A 235 -0.54 14.67 10.80
N VAL A 236 -0.77 13.99 9.68
CA VAL A 236 -1.13 12.55 9.67
C VAL A 236 0.06 11.61 9.59
N GLU A 237 1.30 12.10 9.65
CA GLU A 237 2.49 11.31 9.32
C GLU A 237 2.58 10.04 10.19
N PHE A 238 2.42 10.19 11.51
CA PHE A 238 2.68 9.14 12.50
C PHE A 238 1.42 8.57 13.18
N ILE A 239 0.22 9.08 12.87
CA ILE A 239 -1.02 8.66 13.54
C ILE A 239 -1.30 7.16 13.38
N HIS A 240 -0.80 6.53 12.31
CA HIS A 240 -0.96 5.11 12.04
C HIS A 240 -0.26 4.18 13.05
N HIS A 241 0.67 4.70 13.85
CA HIS A 241 1.27 3.98 14.98
C HIS A 241 0.43 4.04 16.26
N GLN A 242 -0.64 4.85 16.27
CA GLN A 242 -1.51 5.05 17.42
C GLN A 242 -2.78 4.19 17.30
N GLY A 243 -3.23 3.65 18.44
CA GLY A 243 -4.53 2.98 18.54
C GLY A 243 -5.71 3.97 18.49
N GLY A 244 -6.92 3.45 18.30
CA GLY A 244 -8.13 4.27 18.21
C GLY A 244 -8.17 5.12 16.94
N THR A 245 -8.63 6.37 17.08
CA THR A 245 -8.70 7.36 16.00
C THR A 245 -8.22 8.72 16.47
N PHE A 246 -7.39 9.37 15.66
CA PHE A 246 -6.84 10.70 15.85
C PHE A 246 -7.96 11.77 15.93
N LEU A 247 -9.09 11.54 15.26
CA LEU A 247 -10.22 12.46 15.22
C LEU A 247 -11.20 12.28 16.39
N SER A 248 -10.94 11.38 17.35
CA SER A 248 -11.99 10.91 18.28
C SER A 248 -13.20 10.32 17.54
N SER A 249 -14.13 9.71 18.28
CA SER A 249 -15.35 9.12 17.73
C SER A 249 -16.47 9.25 18.74
N SER A 250 -17.70 9.35 18.25
CA SER A 250 -18.90 9.32 19.08
C SER A 250 -19.96 8.40 18.48
N ARG A 251 -20.90 7.99 19.34
CA ARG A 251 -22.13 7.28 18.96
C ARG A 251 -23.30 8.27 19.06
N GLY A 252 -24.32 8.03 18.24
CA GLY A 252 -25.44 8.95 18.08
C GLY A 252 -25.36 9.71 16.75
N GLY A 253 -26.51 9.86 16.10
CA GLY A 253 -26.65 10.64 14.89
C GLY A 253 -27.10 12.07 15.17
N PHE A 254 -27.26 12.84 14.11
CA PHE A 254 -27.99 14.10 14.10
C PHE A 254 -29.29 13.87 13.30
N ASP A 255 -30.37 14.55 13.67
CA ASP A 255 -31.55 14.65 12.79
C ASP A 255 -31.20 15.60 11.63
N LEU A 256 -31.37 15.10 10.40
CA LEU A 256 -31.09 15.79 9.14
C LEU A 256 -32.25 16.70 8.72
#